data_AF-A0A8S3E7W6-F1
#
_entry.id   AF-A0A8S3E7W6-F1
#
_cell.length_a   1.000
_cell.length_b   1.000
_cell.length_c   1.000
_cell.angle_alpha   90.00
_cell.angle_beta   90.00
_cell.angle_gamma   90.00
#
_symmetry.space_group_name_H-M   'P 1'
#
loop_
_entity.id
_entity.type
_entity.pdbx_description
1 polymer ?
#
loop_
_entity_poly.entity_id
_entity_poly.type
_entity_poly.pdbx_seq_one_letter_code
_entity_poly.pdbx_strand_id
1 'polypeptide(L)'
;NRIRMYPSLVNCTTIDLFADWPQDALLEVGERYLSQIELAGDEKYRTSIAQIFATVHSSVYQCSIQMWDEMRRRNYVTPSNFLELTTGYRKLLYEKRKELCDARDKLTNGLGKIEEAKIQVTEMSIELEKKRALANEAQKKCEESLGGLVNEQREVEQSKATVEKLKERVKIDEEKASTIAQAAQEDLAAAMPALEAANTALQSLTKSSITEVKSYGRPPVPVERALEAVMILRSSEPTWAEAKRQLGKFK
;
A
#
# COMPACT_ATOMS: atom_id res chain seq x y z
N ASN A 1 -32.48 -38.41 87.57
CA ASN A 1 -33.56 -37.61 88.19
C ASN A 1 -34.88 -37.63 87.43
N ARG A 2 -34.96 -37.34 86.12
CA ARG A 2 -36.23 -37.33 85.36
C ARG A 2 -36.99 -38.67 85.37
N ILE A 3 -36.30 -39.79 85.21
CA ILE A 3 -36.90 -41.13 85.20
C ILE A 3 -37.57 -41.48 86.55
N ARG A 4 -37.05 -40.96 87.67
CA ARG A 4 -37.63 -41.18 89.00
C ARG A 4 -38.91 -40.38 89.24
N MET A 5 -39.07 -39.25 88.55
CA MET A 5 -40.27 -38.40 88.64
C MET A 5 -41.42 -38.93 87.78
N TYR A 6 -41.13 -39.71 86.73
CA TYR A 6 -42.13 -40.22 85.78
C TYR A 6 -41.90 -41.71 85.47
N PRO A 7 -42.38 -42.64 86.33
CA PRO A 7 -42.22 -44.08 86.12
C PRO A 7 -42.88 -44.62 84.84
N SER A 8 -43.89 -43.92 84.32
CA SER A 8 -44.55 -44.26 83.05
C SER A 8 -43.60 -44.21 81.84
N LEU A 9 -42.53 -43.42 81.89
CA LEU A 9 -41.52 -43.35 80.82
C LEU A 9 -40.65 -44.61 80.70
N VAL A 10 -40.73 -45.53 81.66
CA VAL A 10 -40.04 -46.83 81.59
C VAL A 10 -41.05 -47.96 81.49
N ASN A 11 -42.18 -47.83 82.20
CA ASN A 11 -43.17 -48.90 82.28
C ASN A 11 -44.15 -48.93 81.09
N CYS A 12 -44.34 -47.80 80.39
CA CYS A 12 -45.36 -47.67 79.33
C CYS A 12 -44.76 -47.34 77.95
N THR A 13 -43.45 -47.31 77.82
CA THR A 13 -42.74 -47.05 76.57
C THR A 13 -41.73 -48.15 76.28
N THR A 14 -41.40 -48.36 75.01
CA THR A 14 -40.26 -49.18 74.63
C THR A 14 -39.05 -48.27 74.49
N ILE A 15 -37.97 -48.59 75.19
CA ILE A 15 -36.73 -47.81 75.14
C ILE A 15 -35.88 -48.34 74.00
N ASP A 16 -35.68 -47.50 72.98
CA ASP A 16 -34.70 -47.72 71.91
C ASP A 16 -33.46 -46.84 72.18
N LEU A 17 -32.34 -47.48 72.48
CA LEU A 17 -31.10 -46.83 72.91
C LEU A 17 -30.15 -46.65 71.73
N PHE A 18 -29.99 -45.42 71.29
CA PHE A 18 -29.01 -45.05 70.27
C PHE A 18 -27.64 -44.88 70.94
N ALA A 19 -26.70 -45.75 70.57
CA ALA A 19 -25.30 -45.63 70.95
C ALA A 19 -24.56 -44.62 70.06
N ASP A 20 -23.36 -44.24 70.51
CA ASP A 20 -22.42 -43.51 69.69
C ASP A 20 -22.14 -44.30 68.39
N TRP A 21 -21.92 -43.59 67.29
CA TRP A 21 -21.70 -44.25 65.99
C TRP A 21 -20.42 -45.08 66.03
N PRO A 22 -20.48 -46.39 65.72
CA PRO A 22 -19.29 -47.22 65.63
C PRO A 22 -18.44 -46.77 64.43
N GLN A 23 -17.16 -47.16 64.44
CA GLN A 23 -16.22 -46.84 63.36
C GLN A 23 -16.76 -47.27 61.98
N ASP A 24 -17.40 -48.44 61.91
CA ASP A 24 -17.99 -48.95 60.67
C ASP A 24 -19.12 -48.06 60.14
N ALA A 25 -19.97 -47.53 61.02
CA ALA A 25 -21.02 -46.59 60.63
C ALA A 25 -20.46 -45.26 60.13
N LEU A 26 -19.38 -44.76 60.76
CA LEU A 26 -18.69 -43.55 60.31
C LEU A 26 -18.06 -43.75 58.92
N LEU A 27 -17.49 -44.93 58.65
CA LEU A 27 -16.96 -45.29 57.34
C LEU A 27 -18.07 -45.32 56.28
N GLU A 28 -19.16 -46.03 56.54
CA GLU A 28 -20.27 -46.18 55.58
C GLU A 28 -20.92 -44.82 55.26
N VAL A 29 -21.18 -44.00 56.28
CA VAL A 29 -21.73 -42.65 56.09
C VAL A 29 -20.72 -41.78 55.32
N GLY A 30 -19.44 -41.85 55.68
CA GLY A 30 -18.38 -41.13 54.96
C GLY A 30 -18.32 -41.50 53.48
N GLU A 31 -18.33 -42.78 53.15
CA GLU A 31 -18.30 -43.27 51.76
C GLU A 31 -19.54 -42.87 50.96
N ARG A 32 -20.72 -42.89 51.59
CA ARG A 32 -21.99 -42.48 50.97
C ARG A 32 -22.05 -40.97 50.71
N TYR A 33 -21.46 -40.16 51.58
CA TYR A 33 -21.35 -38.72 51.34
C TYR A 33 -20.32 -38.39 50.25
N LEU A 34 -19.21 -39.12 50.23
CA LEU A 34 -18.17 -38.96 49.21
C LEU A 34 -18.60 -39.48 47.82
N SER A 35 -19.55 -40.42 47.74
CA SER A 35 -20.07 -40.91 46.46
C SER A 35 -20.80 -39.84 45.65
N GLN A 36 -21.22 -38.75 46.28
CA GLN A 36 -21.85 -37.60 45.61
C GLN A 36 -20.81 -36.67 44.96
N ILE A 37 -19.52 -36.96 45.10
CA ILE A 37 -18.42 -36.13 44.64
C ILE A 37 -17.59 -36.93 43.63
N GLU A 38 -17.29 -36.33 42.48
CA GLU A 38 -16.32 -36.91 41.55
C GLU A 38 -14.91 -36.80 42.12
N LEU A 39 -14.40 -37.88 42.72
CA LEU A 39 -13.00 -38.02 43.08
C LEU A 39 -12.23 -38.51 41.85
N ALA A 40 -11.11 -37.86 41.53
CA ALA A 40 -10.33 -38.17 40.34
C ALA A 40 -9.58 -39.50 40.53
N GLY A 41 -10.23 -40.60 40.14
CA GLY A 41 -9.65 -41.93 40.10
C GLY A 41 -9.81 -42.74 41.38
N ASP A 42 -9.94 -44.05 41.17
CA ASP A 42 -9.96 -45.21 42.07
C ASP A 42 -10.80 -45.14 43.37
N GLU A 43 -11.70 -46.11 43.51
CA GLU A 43 -12.53 -46.39 44.69
C GLU A 43 -11.73 -46.36 46.01
N LYS A 44 -10.45 -46.73 45.93
CA LYS A 44 -9.49 -46.72 47.04
C LYS A 44 -9.34 -45.36 47.71
N TYR A 45 -9.33 -44.26 46.95
CA TYR A 45 -9.17 -42.92 47.53
C TYR A 45 -10.41 -42.52 48.32
N ARG A 46 -11.60 -42.95 47.89
CA ARG A 46 -12.85 -42.70 48.60
C ARG A 46 -12.84 -43.36 49.97
N THR A 47 -12.55 -44.67 50.02
CA THR A 47 -12.44 -45.41 51.28
C THR A 47 -11.34 -44.83 52.19
N SER A 48 -10.20 -44.44 51.61
CA SER A 48 -9.09 -43.83 52.38
C SER A 48 -9.51 -42.49 53.02
N ILE A 49 -10.22 -41.63 52.28
CA ILE A 49 -10.71 -40.34 52.82
C ILE A 49 -11.80 -40.57 53.88
N ALA A 50 -12.71 -41.52 53.64
CA ALA A 50 -13.73 -41.89 54.64
C ALA A 50 -13.07 -42.39 55.94
N GLN A 51 -12.01 -43.20 55.84
CA GLN A 51 -11.24 -43.68 56.98
C GLN A 51 -10.55 -42.55 57.73
N ILE A 52 -10.04 -41.54 57.03
CA ILE A 52 -9.49 -40.34 57.66
C ILE A 52 -10.58 -39.61 58.44
N PHE A 53 -11.76 -39.39 57.88
CA PHE A 53 -12.85 -38.72 58.59
C PHE A 53 -13.27 -39.47 59.86
N ALA A 54 -13.42 -40.78 59.77
CA ALA A 54 -13.79 -41.61 60.91
C ALA A 54 -12.69 -41.57 62.00
N THR A 55 -11.42 -41.64 61.60
CA THR A 55 -10.27 -41.54 62.53
C THR A 55 -10.20 -40.18 63.21
N VAL A 56 -10.39 -39.09 62.46
CA VAL A 56 -10.41 -37.73 63.00
C VAL A 56 -11.55 -37.56 64.00
N HIS A 57 -12.76 -38.01 63.67
CA HIS A 57 -13.90 -37.92 64.58
C HIS A 57 -13.67 -38.68 65.90
N SER A 58 -13.17 -39.91 65.79
CA SER A 58 -12.80 -40.76 66.94
C SER A 58 -11.69 -40.11 67.79
N SER A 59 -10.70 -39.46 67.16
CA SER A 59 -9.64 -38.74 67.88
C SER A 59 -10.19 -37.54 68.67
N VAL A 60 -11.10 -36.76 68.10
CA VAL A 60 -11.74 -35.62 68.77
C VAL A 60 -12.61 -36.08 69.94
N TYR A 61 -13.28 -37.23 69.81
CA TYR A 61 -14.01 -37.85 70.92
C TYR A 61 -13.06 -38.20 72.09
N GLN A 62 -11.92 -38.84 71.81
CA GLN A 62 -10.92 -39.16 72.85
C GLN A 62 -10.34 -37.91 73.50
N CYS A 63 -10.04 -36.87 72.72
CA CYS A 63 -9.59 -35.59 73.25
C CYS A 63 -10.65 -34.92 74.13
N SER A 64 -11.95 -35.09 73.82
CA SER A 64 -13.04 -34.56 74.66
C SER A 64 -13.08 -35.22 76.04
N ILE A 65 -12.83 -36.54 76.11
CA ILE A 65 -12.71 -37.27 77.38
C ILE A 65 -11.52 -36.74 78.18
N GLN A 66 -10.35 -36.62 77.54
CA GLN A 66 -9.15 -36.05 78.18
C GLN A 66 -9.40 -34.63 78.70
N MET A 67 -10.08 -33.79 77.93
CA MET A 67 -10.43 -32.42 78.31
C MET A 67 -11.34 -32.37 79.54
N TRP A 68 -12.26 -33.32 79.67
CA TRP A 68 -13.09 -33.45 80.87
C TRP A 68 -12.27 -33.87 82.10
N ASP A 69 -11.32 -34.77 81.93
CA ASP A 69 -10.49 -35.27 83.01
C ASP A 69 -9.50 -34.22 83.52
N GLU A 70 -8.86 -33.49 82.61
CA GLU A 70 -7.84 -32.49 82.93
C GLU A 70 -8.43 -31.12 83.30
N MET A 71 -9.36 -30.60 82.49
CA MET A 71 -9.84 -29.22 82.61
C MET A 71 -11.25 -29.13 83.21
N ARG A 72 -11.94 -30.25 83.42
CA ARG A 72 -13.35 -30.30 83.85
C ARG A 72 -14.28 -29.49 82.94
N ARG A 73 -13.91 -29.33 81.67
CA ARG A 73 -14.72 -28.68 80.64
C ARG A 73 -15.33 -29.75 79.74
N ARG A 74 -16.64 -29.64 79.50
CA ARG A 74 -17.36 -30.58 78.64
C ARG A 74 -17.42 -30.04 77.22
N ASN A 75 -17.00 -30.87 76.27
CA ASN A 75 -17.27 -30.70 74.85
C ASN A 75 -18.10 -31.90 74.38
N TYR A 76 -19.08 -31.67 73.50
CA TYR A 76 -19.94 -32.73 72.98
C TYR A 76 -19.61 -32.97 71.52
N VAL A 77 -19.13 -34.17 71.24
CA VAL A 77 -18.85 -34.63 69.88
C VAL A 77 -20.08 -35.41 69.42
N THR A 78 -20.80 -34.88 68.44
CA THR A 78 -22.07 -35.46 67.96
C THR A 78 -21.95 -35.89 66.50
N PRO A 79 -22.81 -36.81 66.02
CA PRO A 79 -22.86 -37.16 64.60
C PRO A 79 -23.08 -35.95 63.69
N SER A 80 -23.77 -34.90 64.17
CA SER A 80 -23.92 -33.64 63.42
C SER A 80 -22.56 -33.00 63.08
N ASN A 81 -21.59 -33.03 64.00
CA ASN A 81 -20.25 -32.52 63.74
C ASN A 81 -19.52 -33.34 62.65
N PHE A 82 -19.78 -34.64 62.57
CA PHE A 82 -19.24 -35.50 61.51
C PHE A 82 -19.86 -35.16 60.14
N LEU A 83 -21.16 -34.93 60.09
CA LEU A 83 -21.84 -34.51 58.87
C LEU A 83 -21.40 -33.11 58.42
N GLU A 84 -21.14 -32.19 59.35
CA GLU A 84 -20.55 -30.89 59.05
C GLU A 84 -19.13 -31.01 58.48
N LEU A 85 -18.30 -31.92 59.02
CA LEU A 85 -16.96 -32.19 58.48
C LEU A 85 -17.01 -32.67 57.03
N THR A 86 -17.86 -33.66 56.74
CA THR A 86 -17.99 -34.24 55.38
C THR A 86 -18.56 -33.22 54.39
N THR A 87 -19.59 -32.47 54.77
CA THR A 87 -20.19 -31.42 53.93
C THR A 87 -19.25 -30.23 53.72
N GLY A 88 -18.51 -29.83 54.76
CA GLY A 88 -17.48 -28.79 54.70
C GLY A 88 -16.33 -29.17 53.78
N TYR A 89 -15.86 -30.42 53.86
CA TYR A 89 -14.84 -30.94 52.94
C TYR A 89 -15.29 -30.86 51.48
N ARG A 90 -16.55 -31.25 51.19
CA ARG A 90 -17.11 -31.15 49.83
C ARG A 90 -17.07 -29.72 49.30
N LYS A 91 -17.51 -28.76 50.11
CA LYS A 91 -17.52 -27.34 49.74
C LYS A 91 -16.09 -26.84 49.46
N LEU A 92 -15.16 -27.14 50.36
CA LEU A 92 -13.76 -26.72 50.23
C LEU A 92 -13.10 -27.34 48.99
N LEU A 93 -13.35 -28.62 48.72
CA LEU A 93 -12.82 -29.31 47.55
C LEU A 93 -13.31 -28.66 46.24
N TYR A 94 -14.60 -28.31 46.19
CA TYR A 94 -15.16 -27.60 45.04
C TYR A 94 -14.51 -26.23 44.83
N GLU A 95 -14.40 -25.42 45.89
CA GLU A 95 -13.78 -24.10 45.85
C GLU A 95 -12.33 -24.18 45.36
N LYS A 96 -11.54 -25.11 45.92
CA LYS A 96 -10.14 -25.29 45.54
C LYS A 96 -9.97 -25.80 44.12
N ARG A 97 -10.83 -26.71 43.66
CA ARG A 97 -10.83 -27.15 42.26
C ARG A 97 -11.17 -26.01 41.31
N LYS A 98 -12.16 -25.18 41.66
CA LYS A 98 -12.53 -24.02 40.86
C LYS A 98 -11.37 -23.03 40.74
N GLU A 99 -10.73 -22.67 41.86
CA GLU A 99 -9.55 -21.80 41.86
C GLU A 99 -8.43 -22.33 40.94
N LEU A 100 -8.15 -23.63 41.00
CA LEU A 100 -7.13 -24.26 40.16
C LEU A 100 -7.53 -24.35 38.69
N CYS A 101 -8.79 -24.66 38.39
CA CYS A 101 -9.32 -24.66 37.03
C CYS A 101 -9.25 -23.26 36.41
N ASP A 102 -9.70 -22.24 37.13
CA ASP A 102 -9.66 -20.84 36.66
C ASP A 102 -8.22 -20.40 36.38
N ALA A 103 -7.27 -20.76 37.26
CA ALA A 103 -5.84 -20.48 37.05
C ALA A 103 -5.27 -21.22 35.82
N ARG A 104 -5.63 -22.50 35.65
CA ARG A 104 -5.23 -23.31 34.48
C ARG A 104 -5.80 -22.76 33.19
N ASP A 105 -7.08 -22.37 33.17
CA ASP A 105 -7.74 -21.83 31.98
C ASP A 105 -7.14 -20.47 31.61
N LYS A 106 -6.83 -19.62 32.59
CA LYS A 106 -6.11 -18.35 32.37
C LYS A 106 -4.76 -18.58 31.69
N LEU A 107 -3.96 -19.53 32.19
CA LEU A 107 -2.66 -19.85 31.60
C LEU A 107 -2.79 -20.45 30.19
N THR A 108 -3.75 -21.37 30.01
CA THR A 108 -4.01 -22.02 28.72
C THR A 108 -4.42 -21.00 27.66
N ASN A 109 -5.33 -20.08 28.02
CA ASN A 109 -5.75 -19.00 27.13
C ASN A 109 -4.59 -18.05 26.81
N GLY A 110 -3.78 -17.70 27.81
CA GLY A 110 -2.59 -16.86 27.62
C GLY A 110 -1.58 -17.50 26.66
N LEU A 111 -1.29 -18.79 26.84
CA LEU A 111 -0.41 -19.55 25.96
C LEU A 111 -0.96 -19.64 24.54
N GLY A 112 -2.26 -19.89 24.38
CA GLY A 112 -2.91 -19.88 23.07
C GLY A 112 -2.73 -18.56 22.33
N LYS A 113 -2.90 -17.42 23.03
CA LYS A 113 -2.69 -16.08 22.46
C LYS A 113 -1.25 -15.81 22.08
N ILE A 114 -0.29 -16.30 22.87
CA ILE A 114 1.13 -16.18 22.55
C ILE A 114 1.48 -16.98 21.29
N GLU A 115 0.95 -18.19 21.15
CA GLU A 115 1.19 -19.00 19.94
C GLU A 115 0.52 -18.38 18.71
N GLU A 116 -0.71 -17.87 18.84
CA GLU A 116 -1.37 -17.10 17.77
C GLU A 116 -0.53 -15.89 17.32
N ALA A 117 -0.03 -15.11 18.28
CA ALA A 117 0.80 -13.94 17.99
C ALA A 117 2.13 -14.32 17.32
N LYS A 118 2.74 -15.43 17.75
CA LYS A 118 3.97 -15.96 17.13
C LYS A 118 3.73 -16.33 15.67
N ILE A 119 2.62 -17.01 15.35
CA ILE A 119 2.25 -17.34 13.97
C ILE A 119 2.09 -16.05 13.14
N GLN A 120 1.32 -15.07 13.64
CA GLN A 120 1.11 -13.80 12.95
C GLN A 120 2.43 -13.04 12.70
N VAL A 121 3.33 -12.99 13.69
CA VAL A 121 4.64 -12.33 13.54
C VAL A 121 5.50 -13.04 12.50
N THR A 122 5.47 -14.38 12.43
CA THR A 122 6.21 -15.12 11.40
C THR A 122 5.67 -14.82 9.99
N GLU A 123 4.35 -14.76 9.81
CA GLU A 123 3.73 -14.39 8.54
C GLU A 123 4.07 -12.95 8.13
N MET A 124 3.93 -12.00 9.06
CA MET A 124 4.30 -10.60 8.83
C MET A 124 5.78 -10.45 8.46
N SER A 125 6.68 -11.22 9.08
CA SER A 125 8.11 -11.20 8.74
C SER A 125 8.36 -11.66 7.31
N ILE A 126 7.64 -12.68 6.84
CA ILE A 126 7.75 -13.17 5.45
C ILE A 126 7.23 -12.11 4.47
N GLU A 127 6.09 -11.48 4.77
CA GLU A 127 5.56 -10.39 3.94
C GLU A 127 6.49 -9.17 3.89
N LEU A 128 7.11 -8.84 5.02
CA LEU A 128 8.02 -7.72 5.13
C LEU A 128 9.27 -7.93 4.27
N GLU A 129 9.85 -9.13 4.27
CA GLU A 129 10.99 -9.47 3.40
C GLU A 129 10.62 -9.38 1.91
N LYS A 130 9.42 -9.86 1.52
CA LYS A 130 8.92 -9.70 0.15
C LYS A 130 8.77 -8.22 -0.25
N LYS A 131 8.17 -7.40 0.63
CA LYS A 131 7.98 -5.96 0.37
C LYS A 131 9.32 -5.20 0.32
N ARG A 132 10.28 -5.57 1.16
CA ARG A 132 11.65 -5.02 1.11
C ARG A 132 12.33 -5.31 -0.22
N ALA A 133 12.25 -6.54 -0.71
CA ALA A 133 12.84 -6.90 -2.00
C ALA A 133 12.23 -6.08 -3.16
N LEU A 134 10.90 -5.96 -3.19
CA LEU A 134 10.20 -5.15 -4.18
C LEU A 134 10.56 -3.66 -4.08
N ALA A 135 10.66 -3.12 -2.86
CA ALA A 135 11.05 -1.72 -2.65
C ALA A 135 12.48 -1.46 -3.14
N ASN A 136 13.42 -2.37 -2.87
CA ASN A 136 14.79 -2.27 -3.36
C ASN A 136 14.87 -2.31 -4.90
N GLU A 137 14.09 -3.19 -5.55
CA GLU A 137 14.03 -3.26 -7.01
C GLU A 137 13.43 -1.99 -7.62
N ALA A 138 12.34 -1.49 -7.04
CA ALA A 138 11.72 -0.23 -7.46
C ALA A 138 12.66 0.97 -7.27
N GLN A 139 13.39 1.01 -6.15
CA GLN A 139 14.38 2.04 -5.88
C GLN A 139 15.52 1.99 -6.91
N LYS A 140 16.04 0.80 -7.22
CA LYS A 140 17.08 0.63 -8.25
C LYS A 140 16.60 1.10 -9.63
N LYS A 141 15.38 0.72 -10.03
CA LYS A 141 14.77 1.19 -11.30
C LYS A 141 14.59 2.71 -11.33
N CYS A 142 14.21 3.31 -10.20
CA CYS A 142 14.06 4.75 -10.08
C CYS A 142 15.41 5.47 -10.20
N GLU A 143 16.45 4.96 -9.53
CA GLU A 143 17.83 5.48 -9.61
C GLU A 143 18.38 5.36 -11.05
N GLU A 144 18.17 4.24 -11.72
CA GLU A 144 18.54 4.03 -13.13
C GLU A 144 17.82 5.02 -14.07
N SER A 145 16.50 5.18 -13.89
CA SER A 145 15.69 6.11 -14.70
C SER A 145 16.09 7.57 -14.46
N LEU A 146 16.36 7.94 -13.20
CA LEU A 146 16.85 9.28 -12.85
C LEU A 146 18.21 9.55 -13.49
N GLY A 147 19.12 8.57 -13.48
CA GLY A 147 20.40 8.66 -14.17
C GLY A 147 20.24 8.86 -15.68
N GLY A 148 19.32 8.13 -16.31
CA GLY A 148 18.97 8.30 -17.73
C GLY A 148 18.45 9.71 -18.04
N LEU A 149 17.49 10.21 -17.25
CA LEU A 149 16.93 11.56 -17.42
C LEU A 149 17.98 12.66 -17.24
N VAL A 150 18.92 12.49 -16.31
CA VAL A 150 20.03 13.46 -16.13
C VAL A 150 20.93 13.49 -17.37
N ASN A 151 21.22 12.34 -17.96
CA ASN A 151 22.01 12.26 -19.19
C ASN A 151 21.27 12.86 -20.39
N GLU A 152 20.01 12.49 -20.60
CA GLU A 152 19.17 13.06 -21.66
C GLU A 152 19.03 14.58 -21.50
N GLN A 153 18.79 15.07 -20.28
CA GLN A 153 18.71 16.51 -20.01
C GLN A 153 20.03 17.22 -20.34
N ARG A 154 21.18 16.61 -20.05
CA ARG A 154 22.50 17.15 -20.42
C ARG A 154 22.68 17.21 -21.94
N GLU A 155 22.24 16.21 -22.68
CA GLU A 155 22.30 16.19 -24.16
C GLU A 155 21.34 17.21 -24.78
N VAL A 156 20.13 17.34 -24.22
CA VAL A 156 19.15 18.35 -24.62
C VAL A 156 19.69 19.76 -24.36
N GLU A 157 20.34 20.01 -23.22
CA GLU A 157 20.96 21.31 -22.92
C GLU A 157 22.07 21.66 -23.92
N GLN A 158 22.93 20.69 -24.27
CA GLN A 158 24.01 20.86 -25.25
C GLN A 158 23.47 21.12 -26.66
N SER A 159 22.46 20.35 -27.08
CA SER A 159 21.82 20.53 -28.39
C SER A 159 21.08 21.87 -28.46
N LYS A 160 20.34 22.26 -27.41
CA LYS A 160 19.72 23.60 -27.30
C LYS A 160 20.76 24.70 -27.42
N ALA A 161 21.88 24.63 -26.70
CA ALA A 161 22.95 25.62 -26.80
C ALA A 161 23.54 25.72 -28.21
N THR A 162 23.62 24.60 -28.93
CA THR A 162 24.09 24.56 -30.32
C THR A 162 23.04 25.16 -31.28
N VAL A 163 21.77 24.82 -31.09
CA VAL A 163 20.65 25.34 -31.88
C VAL A 163 20.49 26.85 -31.68
N GLU A 164 20.61 27.37 -30.46
CA GLU A 164 20.54 28.81 -30.21
C GLU A 164 21.67 29.57 -30.92
N LYS A 165 22.91 29.05 -30.89
CA LYS A 165 24.03 29.61 -31.68
C LYS A 165 23.77 29.58 -33.19
N LEU A 166 23.15 28.51 -33.69
CA LEU A 166 22.79 28.40 -35.11
C LEU A 166 21.65 29.36 -35.46
N LYS A 167 20.63 29.50 -34.62
CA LYS A 167 19.53 30.46 -34.81
C LYS A 167 20.05 31.89 -34.90
N GLU A 168 20.98 32.27 -34.04
CA GLU A 168 21.57 33.61 -34.08
C GLU A 168 22.31 33.87 -35.40
N ARG A 169 23.07 32.88 -35.89
CA ARG A 169 23.72 32.96 -37.22
C ARG A 169 22.71 33.03 -38.35
N VAL A 170 21.69 32.16 -38.34
CA VAL A 170 20.64 32.14 -39.36
C VAL A 170 19.89 33.46 -39.38
N LYS A 171 19.60 34.07 -38.22
CA LYS A 171 18.93 35.36 -38.14
C LYS A 171 19.77 36.49 -38.76
N ILE A 172 21.08 36.49 -38.52
CA ILE A 172 22.01 37.44 -39.15
C ILE A 172 22.01 37.25 -40.69
N ASP A 173 22.04 36.00 -41.15
CA ASP A 173 22.06 35.70 -42.57
C ASP A 173 20.70 35.97 -43.25
N GLU A 174 19.60 35.80 -42.52
CA GLU A 174 18.24 36.17 -42.94
C GLU A 174 18.09 37.69 -43.06
N GLU A 175 18.59 38.47 -42.10
CA GLU A 175 18.59 39.95 -42.17
C GLU A 175 19.43 40.45 -43.37
N LYS A 176 20.59 39.83 -43.64
CA LYS A 176 21.40 40.11 -44.84
C LYS A 176 20.65 39.75 -46.12
N ALA A 177 20.02 38.57 -46.19
CA ALA A 177 19.27 38.15 -47.36
C ALA A 177 18.06 39.06 -47.62
N SER A 178 17.35 39.47 -46.56
CA SER A 178 16.20 40.38 -46.63
C SER A 178 16.60 41.77 -47.11
N THR A 179 17.73 42.31 -46.63
CA THR A 179 18.22 43.63 -47.09
C THR A 179 18.64 43.59 -48.56
N ILE A 180 19.30 42.52 -49.00
CA ILE A 180 19.64 42.31 -50.42
C ILE A 180 18.37 42.15 -51.27
N ALA A 181 17.40 41.36 -50.81
CA ALA A 181 16.14 41.17 -51.52
C ALA A 181 15.35 42.47 -51.63
N GLN A 182 15.31 43.30 -50.57
CA GLN A 182 14.64 44.59 -50.58
C GLN A 182 15.32 45.57 -51.54
N ALA A 183 16.67 45.65 -51.53
CA ALA A 183 17.42 46.48 -52.47
C ALA A 183 17.15 46.06 -53.92
N ALA A 184 17.14 44.75 -54.21
CA ALA A 184 16.82 44.23 -55.54
C ALA A 184 15.37 44.53 -55.96
N GLN A 185 14.41 44.50 -55.02
CA GLN A 185 13.01 44.83 -55.27
C GLN A 185 12.83 46.33 -55.56
N GLU A 186 13.56 47.20 -54.87
CA GLU A 186 13.58 48.65 -55.11
C GLU A 186 14.15 48.99 -56.48
N ASP A 187 15.27 48.37 -56.86
CA ASP A 187 15.87 48.52 -58.20
C ASP A 187 14.92 48.04 -59.31
N LEU A 188 14.23 46.91 -59.10
CA LEU A 188 13.22 46.39 -60.02
C LEU A 188 12.04 47.38 -60.14
N ALA A 189 11.56 47.91 -59.02
CA ALA A 189 10.45 48.87 -59.00
C ALA A 189 10.82 50.21 -59.67
N ALA A 190 12.08 50.65 -59.59
CA ALA A 190 12.57 51.82 -60.31
C ALA A 190 12.70 51.58 -61.83
N ALA A 191 13.05 50.36 -62.23
CA ALA A 191 13.19 49.98 -63.63
C ALA A 191 11.85 49.71 -64.34
N MET A 192 10.82 49.24 -63.63
CA MET A 192 9.50 48.92 -64.20
C MET A 192 8.82 50.10 -64.94
N PRO A 193 8.75 51.33 -64.39
CA PRO A 193 8.16 52.47 -65.07
C PRO A 193 8.86 52.83 -66.38
N ALA A 194 10.20 52.73 -66.42
CA ALA A 194 10.97 52.98 -67.64
C ALA A 194 10.69 51.90 -68.70
N LEU A 195 10.54 50.64 -68.28
CA LEU A 195 10.17 49.53 -69.17
C LEU A 195 8.74 49.68 -69.70
N GLU A 196 7.77 50.02 -68.84
CA GLU A 196 6.37 50.22 -69.24
C GLU A 196 6.20 51.44 -70.15
N ALA A 197 6.94 52.54 -69.90
CA ALA A 197 7.00 53.70 -70.79
C ALA A 197 7.61 53.34 -72.15
N ALA A 198 8.67 52.52 -72.17
CA ALA A 198 9.25 52.03 -73.43
C ALA A 198 8.28 51.10 -74.18
N ASN A 199 7.53 50.25 -73.46
CA ASN A 199 6.59 49.30 -74.06
C ASN A 199 5.35 50.01 -74.64
N THR A 200 4.84 51.05 -73.96
CA THR A 200 3.76 51.91 -74.49
C THR A 200 4.24 52.74 -75.70
N ALA A 201 5.47 53.25 -75.68
CA ALA A 201 6.06 53.89 -76.86
C ALA A 201 6.20 52.90 -78.05
N LEU A 202 6.58 51.64 -77.80
CA LEU A 202 6.62 50.59 -78.83
C LEU A 202 5.23 50.26 -79.40
N GLN A 203 4.16 50.30 -78.60
CA GLN A 203 2.79 50.12 -79.08
C GLN A 203 2.29 51.26 -79.97
N SER A 204 2.90 52.45 -79.90
CA SER A 204 2.59 53.58 -80.78
C SER A 204 3.18 53.44 -82.20
N LEU A 205 4.09 52.49 -82.43
CA LEU A 205 4.63 52.23 -83.76
C LEU A 205 3.59 51.58 -84.66
N THR A 206 3.23 52.27 -85.73
CA THR A 206 2.38 51.73 -86.79
C THR A 206 3.18 50.96 -87.82
N LYS A 207 2.57 49.93 -88.44
CA LYS A 207 3.15 49.09 -89.49
C LYS A 207 3.72 49.88 -90.67
N SER A 208 3.18 51.09 -90.90
CA SER A 208 3.67 52.06 -91.88
C SER A 208 5.11 52.50 -91.60
N SER A 209 5.42 52.91 -90.37
CA SER A 209 6.74 53.42 -89.97
C SER A 209 7.84 52.33 -90.05
N ILE A 210 7.49 51.07 -89.76
CA ILE A 210 8.41 49.92 -89.91
C ILE A 210 8.72 49.63 -91.38
N THR A 211 7.75 49.82 -92.27
CA THR A 211 7.92 49.61 -93.71
C THR A 211 8.80 50.69 -94.34
N GLU A 212 8.70 51.94 -93.84
CA GLU A 212 9.54 53.06 -94.27
C GLU A 212 11.02 52.83 -93.93
N VAL A 213 11.31 52.40 -92.69
CA VAL A 213 12.68 52.07 -92.25
C VAL A 213 13.29 50.89 -93.04
N LYS A 214 12.48 49.92 -93.45
CA LYS A 214 12.92 48.79 -94.28
C LYS A 214 13.35 49.21 -95.69
N SER A 215 12.77 50.29 -96.22
CA SER A 215 13.04 50.76 -97.59
C SER A 215 14.39 51.48 -97.73
N TYR A 216 15.04 51.86 -96.62
CA TYR A 216 16.38 52.44 -96.66
C TYR A 216 17.43 51.45 -97.24
N GLY A 217 18.14 51.92 -98.27
CA GLY A 217 19.31 51.23 -98.84
C GLY A 217 20.53 51.36 -97.93
N ARG A 218 20.75 52.55 -97.37
CA ARG A 218 21.72 52.84 -96.30
C ARG A 218 21.04 53.71 -95.24
N PRO A 219 20.80 53.20 -94.02
CA PRO A 219 20.07 53.95 -93.00
C PRO A 219 20.90 55.13 -92.46
N PRO A 220 20.25 56.20 -91.97
CA PRO A 220 20.92 57.23 -91.20
C PRO A 220 21.52 56.64 -89.91
N VAL A 221 22.69 57.13 -89.49
CA VAL A 221 23.47 56.65 -88.33
C VAL A 221 22.65 56.45 -87.04
N PRO A 222 21.66 57.30 -86.68
CA PRO A 222 20.83 57.08 -85.49
C PRO A 222 19.94 55.82 -85.56
N VAL A 223 19.46 55.47 -86.76
CA VAL A 223 18.58 54.31 -87.00
C VAL A 223 19.39 53.02 -86.98
N GLU A 224 20.60 53.05 -87.55
CA GLU A 224 21.54 51.92 -87.55
C GLU A 224 21.92 51.54 -86.11
N ARG A 225 22.32 52.52 -85.29
CA ARG A 225 22.69 52.26 -83.88
C ARG A 225 21.53 51.79 -83.01
N ALA A 226 20.31 52.32 -83.23
CA ALA A 226 19.13 51.87 -82.49
C ALA A 226 18.78 50.42 -82.82
N LEU A 227 18.88 50.00 -84.09
CA LEU A 227 18.65 48.62 -84.48
C LEU A 227 19.77 47.67 -84.07
N GLU A 228 21.03 48.10 -84.10
CA GLU A 228 22.15 47.34 -83.55
C GLU A 228 21.95 47.03 -82.05
N ALA A 229 21.53 48.02 -81.25
CA ALA A 229 21.25 47.83 -79.83
C ALA A 229 20.13 46.79 -79.57
N VAL A 230 19.07 46.82 -80.39
CA VAL A 230 17.98 45.83 -80.31
C VAL A 230 18.44 44.43 -80.75
N MET A 231 19.32 44.31 -81.74
CA MET A 231 19.87 43.01 -82.18
C MET A 231 20.80 42.41 -81.12
N ILE A 232 21.60 43.23 -80.43
CA ILE A 232 22.44 42.80 -79.29
C ILE A 232 21.58 42.30 -78.13
N LEU A 233 20.51 43.03 -77.77
CA LEU A 233 19.55 42.60 -76.73
C LEU A 233 18.82 41.30 -77.11
N ARG A 234 18.63 41.02 -78.41
CA ARG A 234 18.09 39.75 -78.93
C ARG A 234 19.18 38.69 -79.21
N SER A 235 20.43 38.93 -78.80
CA SER A 235 21.57 38.01 -78.99
C SER A 235 21.82 37.61 -80.46
N SER A 236 21.61 38.53 -81.40
CA SER A 236 21.82 38.35 -82.85
C SER A 236 22.98 39.24 -83.35
N GLU A 237 23.54 38.95 -84.53
CA GLU A 237 24.67 39.70 -85.07
C GLU A 237 24.31 41.19 -85.29
N PRO A 238 25.13 42.14 -84.78
CA PRO A 238 24.88 43.58 -84.86
C PRO A 238 25.27 44.11 -86.24
N THR A 239 24.58 43.64 -87.29
CA THR A 239 24.73 44.15 -88.64
C THR A 239 23.37 44.52 -89.23
N TRP A 240 23.34 45.61 -90.00
CA TRP A 240 22.13 46.09 -90.67
C TRP A 240 21.46 45.02 -91.54
N ALA A 241 22.24 44.13 -92.16
CA ALA A 241 21.74 43.03 -92.98
C ALA A 241 20.87 42.04 -92.16
N GLU A 242 21.31 41.66 -90.96
CA GLU A 242 20.58 40.76 -90.08
C GLU A 242 19.38 41.48 -89.43
N ALA A 243 19.55 42.76 -89.09
CA ALA A 243 18.48 43.59 -88.56
C ALA A 243 17.31 43.73 -89.54
N LYS A 244 17.62 43.93 -90.84
CA LYS A 244 16.64 44.00 -91.93
C LYS A 244 15.91 42.67 -92.14
N ARG A 245 16.58 41.53 -91.91
CA ARG A 245 15.97 40.19 -91.95
C ARG A 245 14.95 39.99 -90.83
N GLN A 246 15.28 40.40 -89.61
CA GLN A 246 14.43 40.23 -88.43
C GLN A 246 13.23 41.19 -88.40
N LEU A 247 13.37 42.40 -88.97
CA LEU A 247 12.24 43.32 -89.20
C LEU A 247 11.16 42.70 -90.12
N GLY A 248 11.51 41.74 -90.98
CA GLY A 248 10.57 41.00 -91.82
C GLY A 248 9.75 39.92 -91.11
N LYS A 249 10.13 39.56 -89.87
CA LYS A 249 9.41 38.57 -89.04
C LYS A 249 8.38 39.18 -88.09
N PHE A 250 8.31 40.52 -88.01
CA PHE A 250 7.24 41.22 -87.30
C PHE A 250 5.92 41.06 -88.07
N LYS A 251 4.95 40.34 -87.49
CA LYS A 251 3.60 40.22 -88.04
C LYS A 251 2.71 41.36 -87.54
#